data_AF-A0AAP4BSY6-F1
#
_entry.id   AF-A0AAP4BSY6-F1
#
_cell.length_a   1.000
_cell.length_b   1.000
_cell.length_c   1.000
_cell.angle_alpha   90.00
_cell.angle_beta   90.00
_cell.angle_gamma   90.00
#
_symmetry.space_group_name_H-M   'P 1'
#
loop_
_entity.id
_entity.type
_entity.pdbx_description
1 polymer ?
#
loop_
_entity_poly.entity_id
_entity_poly.type
_entity_poly.pdbx_seq_one_letter_code
_entity_poly.pdbx_strand_id
1 'polypeptide(L)'
;MEQGKQFKAYGEQVELLRQRGMRVNDPQHAETLLARLNYYRLSGYWYPMRRFSQSDGTARDEFVEGASFALVVALYGFDEQLRHSVFIELSRAKLAWG
;
A
#
# COMPACT_ATOMS: atom_id res chain seq x y z
N MET A 1 1.24 18.49 21.98
CA MET A 1 -0.17 18.49 21.51
C MET A 1 -0.15 18.74 20.02
N GLU A 2 -0.39 17.72 19.18
CA GLU A 2 -0.40 17.92 17.71
C GLU A 2 -1.26 16.88 16.97
N GLN A 3 -2.44 16.54 17.50
CA GLN A 3 -3.34 15.53 16.88
C GLN A 3 -4.36 16.11 15.88
N GLY A 4 -4.29 17.40 15.52
CA GLY A 4 -5.35 18.09 14.77
C GLY A 4 -5.24 18.11 13.23
N LYS A 5 -4.06 17.87 12.64
CA LYS A 5 -3.83 18.01 11.19
C LYS A 5 -3.88 16.70 10.40
N GLN A 6 -3.80 15.55 11.06
CA GLN A 6 -3.60 14.25 10.40
C GLN A 6 -4.88 13.62 9.85
N PHE A 7 -6.02 13.73 10.55
CA PHE A 7 -7.26 13.05 10.15
C PHE A 7 -7.83 13.58 8.83
N LYS A 8 -7.77 14.91 8.63
CA LYS A 8 -8.20 15.53 7.36
C LYS A 8 -7.34 15.08 6.17
N ALA A 9 -6.02 14.98 6.35
CA ALA A 9 -5.11 14.59 5.27
C ALA A 9 -5.29 13.14 4.81
N TYR A 10 -5.57 12.19 5.71
CA TYR A 10 -5.79 10.79 5.30
C TYR A 10 -7.15 10.57 4.66
N GLY A 11 -8.21 11.23 5.15
CA GLY A 11 -9.52 11.18 4.49
C GLY A 11 -9.47 11.73 3.07
N GLU A 12 -8.77 12.85 2.86
CA GLU A 12 -8.51 13.42 1.53
C GLU A 12 -7.74 12.44 0.62
N GLN A 13 -6.75 11.73 1.16
CA GLN A 13 -6.01 10.70 0.42
C GLN A 13 -6.90 9.52 0.03
N VAL A 14 -7.73 9.01 0.95
CA VAL A 14 -8.67 7.92 0.65
C VAL A 14 -9.64 8.35 -0.44
N GLU A 15 -10.17 9.56 -0.34
CA GLU A 15 -11.10 10.06 -1.35
C GLU A 15 -10.41 10.25 -2.71
N LEU A 16 -9.17 10.74 -2.74
CA LEU A 16 -8.38 10.82 -3.98
C LEU A 16 -8.15 9.43 -4.61
N LEU A 17 -7.87 8.40 -3.81
CA LEU A 17 -7.73 7.03 -4.29
C LEU A 17 -9.04 6.53 -4.92
N ARG A 18 -10.18 6.82 -4.29
CA ARG A 18 -11.51 6.46 -4.80
C ARG A 18 -11.85 7.19 -6.10
N GLN A 19 -11.60 8.50 -6.14
CA GLN A 19 -11.80 9.33 -7.34
C GLN A 19 -10.97 8.83 -8.53
N ARG A 20 -9.77 8.30 -8.26
CA ARG A 20 -8.90 7.69 -9.27
C ARG A 20 -9.32 6.26 -9.67
N GLY A 21 -10.38 5.71 -9.10
CA GLY A 21 -10.94 4.40 -9.46
C GLY A 21 -10.53 3.24 -8.56
N MET A 22 -9.87 3.49 -7.41
CA MET A 22 -9.59 2.43 -6.45
C MET A 22 -10.84 2.10 -5.63
N ARG A 23 -11.21 0.83 -5.57
CA ARG A 23 -12.27 0.37 -4.67
C ARG A 23 -11.83 0.43 -3.21
N VAL A 24 -12.53 1.22 -2.42
CA VAL A 24 -12.39 1.31 -0.96
C VAL A 24 -13.75 1.02 -0.33
N ASN A 25 -13.90 -0.16 0.28
CA ASN A 25 -15.17 -0.61 0.86
C ASN A 25 -15.47 0.06 2.22
N ASP A 26 -14.43 0.33 3.00
CA ASP A 26 -14.51 1.00 4.30
C ASP A 26 -13.49 2.15 4.34
N PRO A 27 -13.92 3.39 4.03
CA PRO A 27 -13.04 4.55 4.02
C PRO A 27 -12.40 4.85 5.38
N GLN A 28 -13.15 4.72 6.48
CA GLN A 28 -12.63 5.00 7.83
C GLN A 28 -11.55 4.00 8.24
N HIS A 29 -11.74 2.73 7.88
CA HIS A 29 -10.72 1.71 8.08
C HIS A 29 -9.49 1.97 7.19
N ALA A 30 -9.68 2.36 5.93
CA ALA A 30 -8.59 2.70 5.03
C ALA A 30 -7.75 3.89 5.53
N GLU A 31 -8.39 4.93 6.08
CA GLU A 31 -7.70 6.06 6.72
C GLU A 31 -6.82 5.58 7.89
N THR A 32 -7.38 4.73 8.75
CA THR A 32 -6.66 4.16 9.89
C THR A 32 -5.44 3.34 9.42
N LEU A 33 -5.59 2.56 8.35
CA LEU A 33 -4.50 1.76 7.78
C LEU A 33 -3.44 2.64 7.09
N LEU A 34 -3.83 3.68 6.36
CA LEU A 34 -2.88 4.64 5.77
C LEU A 34 -2.05 5.34 6.85
N ALA A 35 -2.68 5.74 7.95
CA ALA A 35 -2.00 6.34 9.09
C ALA A 35 -1.02 5.37 9.77
N ARG A 36 -1.41 4.11 9.93
CA ARG A 36 -0.59 3.08 10.62
C ARG A 36 0.54 2.52 9.76
N LEU A 37 0.26 2.18 8.51
CA LEU A 37 1.19 1.47 7.61
C LEU A 37 2.07 2.42 6.79
N ASN A 38 1.76 3.72 6.84
CA ASN A 38 2.39 4.81 6.09
C ASN A 38 2.07 4.76 4.59
N TYR A 39 1.50 5.85 4.08
CA TYR A 39 1.11 6.04 2.68
C TYR A 39 2.22 5.65 1.69
N TYR A 40 3.47 6.06 1.93
CA TYR A 40 4.58 5.76 1.03
C TYR A 40 4.81 4.25 0.87
N ARG A 41 4.67 3.51 1.97
CA ARG A 41 4.88 2.06 1.98
C ARG A 41 3.80 1.35 1.19
N LEU A 42 2.54 1.68 1.44
CA LEU A 42 1.40 1.13 0.69
C LEU A 42 1.40 1.55 -0.78
N SER A 43 1.95 2.74 -1.10
CA SER A 43 1.97 3.24 -2.47
C SER A 43 2.77 2.41 -3.46
N GLY A 44 3.82 1.72 -2.98
CA GLY A 44 4.56 0.77 -3.79
C GLY A 44 3.70 -0.41 -4.26
N TYR A 45 2.72 -0.84 -3.47
CA TYR A 45 1.89 -2.00 -3.78
C TYR A 45 0.69 -1.68 -4.68
N TRP A 46 0.19 -0.43 -4.70
CA TRP A 46 -0.84 -0.02 -5.67
C TRP A 46 -0.29 0.61 -6.94
N TYR A 47 1.00 0.99 -6.98
CA TYR A 47 1.60 1.55 -8.20
C TYR A 47 1.45 0.63 -9.43
N PRO A 48 1.66 -0.70 -9.33
CA PRO A 48 1.43 -1.63 -10.44
C PRO A 48 -0.04 -1.73 -10.87
N MET A 49 -0.98 -1.31 -10.02
CA MET A 49 -2.41 -1.29 -10.31
C MET A 49 -2.85 -0.02 -11.06
N ARG A 50 -1.94 0.91 -11.33
CA ARG A 50 -2.23 2.08 -12.15
C ARG A 50 -2.41 1.69 -13.61
N ARG A 51 -3.18 2.48 -14.35
CA ARG A 51 -3.22 2.36 -15.80
C ARG A 51 -1.90 2.86 -16.36
N PHE A 52 -1.38 2.15 -17.35
CA PHE A 52 -0.18 2.56 -18.06
C PHE A 52 -0.54 3.03 -19.46
N SER A 53 0.05 4.13 -19.88
CA SER A 53 -0.07 4.65 -21.23
C SER A 53 0.55 3.67 -22.23
N GLN A 54 -0.18 3.29 -23.27
CA GLN A 54 0.31 2.33 -24.27
C GLN A 54 1.40 2.93 -25.18
N SER A 55 1.47 4.26 -25.30
CA SER A 55 2.43 4.92 -26.19
C SER A 55 3.84 5.00 -25.61
N ASP A 56 3.96 5.19 -24.30
CA ASP A 56 5.24 5.51 -23.63
C ASP A 56 5.45 4.75 -22.30
N GLY A 57 4.51 3.89 -21.89
CA GLY A 57 4.61 3.11 -20.66
C GLY A 57 4.51 3.93 -19.38
N THR A 58 4.06 5.19 -19.44
CA THR A 58 3.96 6.05 -18.26
C THR A 58 2.75 5.69 -17.40
N ALA A 59 2.93 5.70 -16.07
CA ALA A 59 1.85 5.44 -15.12
C ALA A 59 0.90 6.64 -15.02
N ARG A 60 -0.39 6.39 -15.22
CA ARG A 60 -1.48 7.38 -15.07
C ARG A 60 -2.04 7.36 -13.66
N ASP A 61 -2.63 8.46 -13.22
CA ASP A 61 -3.26 8.57 -11.90
C ASP A 61 -4.42 7.60 -11.68
N GLU A 62 -5.10 7.19 -12.74
CA GLU A 62 -6.20 6.24 -12.70
C GLU A 62 -5.75 4.80 -12.43
N PHE A 63 -6.58 4.05 -11.71
CA PHE A 63 -6.39 2.64 -11.47
C PHE A 63 -7.06 1.76 -12.53
N VAL A 64 -6.55 0.53 -12.68
CA VAL A 64 -7.21 -0.51 -13.49
C VAL A 64 -8.49 -0.99 -12.81
N GLU A 65 -9.40 -1.57 -13.59
CA GLU A 65 -10.61 -2.19 -13.04
C GLU A 65 -10.25 -3.30 -12.04
N GLY A 66 -10.96 -3.36 -10.92
CA GLY A 66 -10.70 -4.32 -9.85
C GLY A 66 -9.60 -3.93 -8.86
N ALA A 67 -8.87 -2.84 -9.09
CA ALA A 67 -7.94 -2.31 -8.11
C ALA A 67 -8.67 -1.99 -6.79
N SER A 68 -8.17 -2.53 -5.68
CA SER A 68 -8.83 -2.35 -4.38
C SER A 68 -7.83 -2.16 -3.25
N PHE A 69 -8.17 -1.27 -2.32
CA PHE A 69 -7.33 -1.00 -1.16
C PHE A 69 -7.12 -2.25 -0.30
N ALA A 70 -8.14 -3.11 -0.18
CA ALA A 70 -8.03 -4.38 0.50
C ALA A 70 -6.95 -5.30 -0.12
N LEU A 71 -6.86 -5.35 -1.45
CA LEU A 71 -5.82 -6.13 -2.13
C LEU A 71 -4.42 -5.55 -1.88
N VAL A 72 -4.27 -4.23 -1.87
CA VAL A 72 -3.00 -3.56 -1.54
C VAL A 72 -2.54 -3.96 -0.14
N VAL A 73 -3.44 -3.90 0.84
CA VAL A 73 -3.14 -4.25 2.24
C VAL A 73 -2.78 -5.74 2.36
N ALA A 74 -3.48 -6.61 1.63
CA ALA A 74 -3.17 -8.04 1.60
C ALA A 74 -1.78 -8.32 0.99
N LEU A 75 -1.43 -7.65 -0.12
CA LEU A 75 -0.11 -7.77 -0.74
C LEU A 75 1.00 -7.28 0.19
N TYR A 76 0.78 -6.16 0.89
CA TYR A 76 1.70 -5.67 1.90
C TYR A 76 1.89 -6.69 3.03
N GLY A 77 0.80 -7.22 3.58
CA GLY A 77 0.86 -8.21 4.66
C GLY A 77 1.58 -9.50 4.24
N PHE A 78 1.35 -9.96 3.01
CA PHE A 78 2.05 -11.11 2.44
C PHE A 78 3.56 -10.85 2.32
N ASP A 79 3.97 -9.69 1.80
CA ASP A 79 5.38 -9.34 1.65
C ASP A 79 6.09 -9.22 3.01
N GLU A 80 5.45 -8.64 4.02
CA GLU A 80 5.99 -8.60 5.39
C GLU A 80 6.21 -10.01 5.95
N GLN A 81 5.25 -10.92 5.77
CA GLN A 81 5.37 -12.32 6.21
C GLN A 81 6.50 -13.06 5.47
N LEU A 82 6.60 -12.86 4.15
CA LEU A 82 7.66 -13.45 3.34
C LEU A 82 9.03 -12.94 3.79
N ARG A 83 9.18 -11.62 3.94
CA ARG A 83 10.43 -10.99 4.38
C ARG A 83 10.85 -11.49 5.74
N HIS A 84 9.91 -11.58 6.69
CA HIS A 84 10.17 -12.13 8.02
C HIS A 84 10.68 -13.58 7.96
N SER A 85 10.03 -14.42 7.15
CA SER A 85 10.42 -15.83 6.97
C SER A 85 11.82 -15.97 6.38
N VAL A 86 12.14 -15.18 5.35
CA VAL A 86 13.47 -15.17 4.72
C VAL A 86 14.55 -14.71 5.71
N PHE A 87 14.28 -13.67 6.51
CA PHE A 87 15.24 -13.19 7.50
C PHE A 87 15.53 -14.21 8.59
N ILE A 88 14.54 -15.00 9.02
CA ILE A 88 14.75 -16.09 9.98
C ILE A 88 15.74 -17.11 9.42
N GLU A 89 15.52 -17.58 8.19
CA GLU A 89 16.38 -18.60 7.57
C GLU A 89 17.79 -18.10 7.27
N LEU A 90 17.93 -16.87 6.79
CA LEU A 90 19.25 -16.24 6.59
C LEU A 90 20.02 -16.10 7.92
N SER A 91 19.31 -15.79 9.01
CA SER A 91 19.91 -15.67 10.33
C SER A 91 20.40 -17.03 10.86
N ARG A 92 19.65 -18.11 10.60
CA ARG A 92 20.08 -19.49 10.92
C ARG A 92 21.32 -19.90 10.13
N ALA A 93 21.34 -19.65 8.82
CA ALA A 93 22.49 -19.95 7.97
C ALA A 93 23.75 -19.19 8.44
N LYS A 94 23.60 -17.91 8.82
CA LYS A 94 24.69 -17.09 9.34
C LYS A 94 25.28 -17.62 10.65
N LEU A 95 24.44 -18.11 11.57
CA LEU A 95 24.91 -18.70 12.83
C LEU A 95 25.62 -20.05 12.63
N ALA A 96 25.27 -20.80 11.59
CA ALA A 96 25.90 -22.10 11.30
C ALA A 96 27.32 -22.00 10.70
N TRP A 97 27.70 -20.82 10.20
CA TRP A 97 29.01 -20.54 9.60
C TRP A 97 29.84 -19.53 10.40
N GLY A 98 29.36 -19.14 11.59
CA GLY A 98 30.00 -18.18 12.49
C GLY A 98 30.67 -18.83 13.69
#